data_AF-A0A844DS18-F1
#
_entry.id   AF-A0A844DS18-F1
#
_cell.length_a   1.000
_cell.length_b   1.000
_cell.length_c   1.000
_cell.angle_alpha   90.00
_cell.angle_beta   90.00
_cell.angle_gamma   90.00
#
_symmetry.space_group_name_H-M   'P 1'
#
loop_
_entity.id
_entity.type
_entity.pdbx_description
1 polymer ?
#
loop_
_entity_poly.entity_id
_entity_poly.type
_entity_poly.pdbx_seq_one_letter_code
_entity_poly.pdbx_strand_id
1 'polypeptide(L)' 'MYILIKARLASMWELKNCYTLDEALKLYALYRMEQDVEAGRVEDMAKEVS' A
#
# COMPACT_ATOMS: atom_id res chain seq x y z
N MET A 1 -7.01 -7.97 2.37
CA MET A 1 -6.51 -7.02 3.40
C MET A 1 -5.32 -7.51 4.24
N TYR A 2 -4.86 -8.78 4.18
CA TYR A 2 -3.67 -9.22 4.96
C TYR A 2 -2.41 -8.37 4.70
N ILE A 3 -2.23 -7.88 3.48
CA ILE A 3 -1.13 -6.96 3.11
C ILE A 3 -1.16 -5.68 3.95
N LEU A 4 -2.33 -5.09 4.20
CA LEU A 4 -2.46 -3.88 5.03
C LEU A 4 -2.03 -4.14 6.48
N ILE A 5 -2.31 -5.35 6.99
CA ILE A 5 -1.87 -5.77 8.32
C ILE A 5 -0.36 -5.97 8.36
N LYS A 6 0.20 -6.66 7.36
CA LYS A 6 1.65 -6.89 7.24
C LYS A 6 2.42 -5.56 7.11
N ALA A 7 1.86 -4.60 6.39
CA ALA A 7 2.40 -3.25 6.22
C ALA A 7 2.19 -2.35 7.46
N ARG A 8 1.56 -2.84 8.53
CA ARG A 8 1.19 -2.09 9.75
C ARG A 8 0.31 -0.86 9.47
N LEU A 9 -0.47 -0.89 8.40
CA LEU A 9 -1.43 0.16 8.03
C LEU A 9 -2.80 0.00 8.69
N ALA A 10 -3.17 -1.23 9.05
CA ALA A 10 -4.40 -1.52 9.78
C ALA A 10 -4.28 -2.85 10.53
N SER A 11 -4.92 -2.99 11.67
CA SER A 11 -5.03 -4.25 12.41
C SER A 11 -6.22 -5.10 11.91
N MET A 12 -6.23 -6.38 12.27
CA MET A 12 -7.37 -7.25 11.98
C MET A 12 -8.66 -6.79 12.68
N TRP A 13 -8.53 -6.14 13.83
CA TRP A 13 -9.68 -5.62 14.56
C TRP A 13 -10.29 -4.42 13.84
N GLU A 14 -9.47 -3.47 13.39
CA GLU A 14 -9.94 -2.29 12.66
C GLU A 14 -10.59 -2.67 11.33
N LEU A 15 -10.00 -3.61 10.59
CA LEU A 15 -10.56 -4.10 9.32
C LEU A 15 -11.92 -4.79 9.47
N LYS A 16 -12.27 -5.25 10.68
CA LYS A 16 -13.56 -5.90 10.96
C LYS A 16 -14.59 -4.95 11.58
N ASN A 17 -14.16 -3.93 12.32
CA ASN A 17 -15.04 -3.13 13.17
C ASN A 17 -15.07 -1.64 12.81
N CYS A 18 -14.04 -1.12 12.14
CA CYS A 18 -13.87 0.32 11.88
C CYS A 18 -13.99 0.68 10.41
N TYR A 19 -13.65 -0.23 9.50
CA TYR A 19 -13.71 -0.01 8.06
C TYR A 19 -14.85 -0.78 7.42
N THR A 20 -15.59 -0.11 6.55
CA THR A 20 -16.35 -0.79 5.51
C THR A 20 -15.39 -1.44 4.49
N LEU A 21 -15.89 -2.39 3.71
CA LEU A 21 -15.10 -3.04 2.66
C LEU A 21 -14.53 -2.00 1.68
N ASP A 22 -15.31 -1.00 1.29
CA ASP A 22 -14.91 0.04 0.35
C ASP A 22 -13.75 0.91 0.90
N GLU A 23 -13.83 1.31 2.17
CA GLU A 23 -12.75 2.07 2.82
C GLU A 23 -11.46 1.27 2.91
N ALA A 24 -11.54 -0.02 3.27
CA ALA A 24 -10.39 -0.90 3.31
C ALA A 24 -9.77 -1.12 1.91
N LEU A 25 -10.59 -1.14 0.85
CA LEU A 25 -10.13 -1.23 -0.54
C LEU A 25 -9.44 0.07 -1.00
N LYS A 26 -9.95 1.24 -0.61
CA LYS A 26 -9.28 2.53 -0.85
C LYS A 26 -7.91 2.58 -0.19
N LEU A 27 -7.80 2.11 1.06
CA LEU A 27 -6.52 2.04 1.77
C LEU A 27 -5.52 1.12 1.06
N TYR A 28 -6.00 -0.01 0.52
CA TYR A 28 -5.17 -0.90 -0.30
C TYR A 28 -4.72 -0.25 -1.61
N ALA A 29 -5.60 0.51 -2.28
CA ALA A 29 -5.25 1.22 -3.51
C ALA A 29 -4.16 2.27 -3.26
N LEU A 30 -4.27 3.04 -2.17
CA LEU A 30 -3.24 4.02 -1.78
C LEU A 30 -1.89 3.35 -1.50
N TYR A 31 -1.89 2.24 -0.76
CA TYR A 31 -0.67 1.47 -0.51
C TYR A 31 -0.01 0.99 -1.81
N ARG A 32 -0.79 0.50 -2.77
CA ARG A 32 -0.27 0.06 -4.07
C ARG A 32 0.30 1.21 -4.88
N MET A 33 -0.38 2.35 -4.91
CA MET A 33 0.12 3.55 -5.60
C MET A 33 1.47 4.00 -5.04
N GLU A 34 1.65 3.99 -3.72
CA GLU A 34 2.93 4.35 -3.10
C GLU A 34 4.06 3.40 -3.54
N GLN A 35 3.79 2.10 -3.60
CA GLN A 35 4.75 1.11 -4.09
C GLN A 35 5.11 1.32 -5.56
N ASP A 36 4.12 1.62 -6.40
CA ASP A 36 4.34 1.84 -7.83
C ASP A 36 5.19 3.11 -8.06
N VAL A 37 4.97 4.17 -7.28
CA VAL A 37 5.79 5.39 -7.33
C VAL A 37 7.23 5.11 -6.89
N GLU A 38 7.41 4.33 -5.82
CA GLU A 38 8.76 4.01 -5.34
C GLU A 38 9.52 3.11 -6.32
N ALA A 39 8.84 2.14 -6.93
CA ALA A 39 9.40 1.32 -8.00
C ALA A 39 9.87 2.18 -9.18
N GLY A 40 9.03 3.14 -9.62
CA GLY A 40 9.39 4.08 -10.68
C GLY A 40 10.62 4.91 -10.34
N ARG A 41 10.74 5.41 -9.10
CA ARG A 41 11.95 6.13 -8.65
C ARG A 41 13.20 5.27 -8.70
N VAL A 42 13.12 4.02 -8.25
CA VAL A 42 14.26 3.08 -8.29
C VAL A 42 14.68 2.78 -9.73
N GLU A 43 13.71 2.60 -10.63
CA GLU A 43 13.99 2.38 -12.07
C GLU A 43 14.67 3.58 -12.72
N ASP A 44 14.24 4.79 -12.41
CA ASP A 44 14.84 6.01 -12.95
C ASP A 44 16.26 6.23 -12.41
N MET A 45 16.48 5.99 -11.12
CA MET A 45 17.84 6.00 -10.53
C MET A 45 18.76 4.95 -11.17
N ALA A 46 18.23 3.75 -11.48
CA ALA A 46 19.02 2.71 -12.13
C ALA A 46 19.44 3.10 -13.57
N LYS A 47 18.61 3.86 -14.28
CA LYS A 47 18.94 4.38 -15.62
C LYS A 47 19.98 5.51 -15.57
N GLU A 48 19.96 6.35 -14.53
CA GLU A 48 20.93 7.45 -14.37
C GLU A 48 22.34 6.98 -13.98
N VAL A 49 22.46 5.80 -13.37
CA VAL A 49 23.75 5.21 -12.95
C VAL A 49 24.36 4.27 -14.01
N SER A 50 23.60 3.92 -15.06
CA SER A 50 24.06 3.09 -16.19
C SER A 50 24.68 3.91 -17.32
#